data_AF-A0A0A8UQR0-F1
#
_entry.id   AF-A0A0A8UQR0-F1
#
_cell.length_a   1.000
_cell.length_b   1.000
_cell.length_c   1.000
_cell.angle_alpha   90.00
_cell.angle_beta   90.00
_cell.angle_gamma   90.00
#
_symmetry.space_group_name_H-M   'P 1'
#
loop_
_entity.id
_entity.type
_entity.pdbx_description
1 polymer ?
#
loop_
_entity_poly.entity_id
_entity_poly.type
_entity_poly.pdbx_seq_one_letter_code
_entity_poly.pdbx_strand_id
1 'polypeptide(L)'
;MQAKTENVESPGISLRDLENKFRTYTLDCGFFRARQRVKFDDANNLTTFEQLHRETIKEVNEQIAFVGAQSVQAKKFGEDGTDLCMRMNNEIGRQRKYIQSLETQLAEKQLIATLHSLNADQLFEETKSNKAAALLVARIPEFAAKIANSQLPLLTHQDPELVKAFTTVLTSREYTLEAATVYGSFRKLVDLESDKLFIDNQENESIRQLLVKISEYLEKKLNTSIQMKTIPWSLGYFGSRHKLMHKNQSIAVPQGIFELKTQLQQLEKSSPRQILSHIQATISKKMDKICDESVLNQIKRFISHLFGYHQSQDTRQDYQYLNELLPGRRP
;
A
#
# COMPACT_ATOMS: atom_id res chain seq x y z
N MET A 1 10.76 -62.27 -67.29
CA MET A 1 10.37 -62.28 -65.87
C MET A 1 11.13 -61.17 -65.16
N GLN A 2 10.53 -59.99 -65.05
CA GLN A 2 11.10 -58.88 -64.28
C GLN A 2 10.52 -58.94 -62.87
N ALA A 3 11.40 -59.05 -61.89
CA ALA A 3 11.08 -59.01 -60.48
C ALA A 3 10.50 -57.62 -60.14
N LYS A 4 9.27 -57.61 -59.63
CA LYS A 4 8.70 -56.45 -58.96
C LYS A 4 9.48 -56.23 -57.66
N THR A 5 10.23 -55.14 -57.58
CA THR A 5 10.71 -54.60 -56.33
C THR A 5 9.51 -54.06 -55.56
N GLU A 6 9.08 -54.80 -54.55
CA GLU A 6 8.16 -54.30 -53.53
C GLU A 6 8.88 -53.18 -52.75
N ASN A 7 8.46 -51.95 -53.01
CA ASN A 7 8.76 -50.82 -52.13
C ASN A 7 7.91 -51.02 -50.87
N VAL A 8 8.50 -51.63 -49.85
CA VAL A 8 7.95 -51.64 -48.51
C VAL A 8 8.11 -50.23 -47.95
N GLU A 9 7.10 -49.39 -48.15
CA GLU A 9 6.95 -48.14 -47.42
C GLU A 9 6.91 -48.49 -45.92
N SER A 10 7.92 -47.99 -45.20
CA SER A 10 7.98 -47.99 -43.74
C SER A 10 6.64 -47.56 -43.15
N PRO A 11 6.10 -48.21 -42.09
CA PRO A 11 4.80 -47.88 -41.56
C PRO A 11 4.81 -46.46 -41.00
N GLY A 12 4.26 -45.52 -41.76
CA GLY A 12 4.06 -44.14 -41.33
C GLY A 12 3.10 -44.12 -40.15
N ILE A 13 3.42 -43.35 -39.11
CA ILE A 13 2.54 -43.11 -37.96
C ILE A 13 1.18 -42.64 -38.48
N SER A 14 0.07 -43.25 -38.07
CA SER A 14 -1.26 -42.83 -38.55
C SER A 14 -1.68 -41.48 -37.94
N LEU A 15 -2.60 -40.77 -38.59
CA LEU A 15 -3.16 -39.52 -38.05
C LEU A 15 -3.78 -39.72 -36.66
N ARG A 16 -4.48 -40.83 -36.44
CA ARG A 16 -5.08 -41.19 -35.15
C ARG A 16 -4.02 -41.44 -34.07
N ASP A 17 -2.88 -42.00 -34.43
CA ASP A 17 -1.75 -42.16 -33.50
C ASP A 17 -1.13 -40.82 -33.14
N LEU A 18 -1.05 -39.88 -34.08
CA LEU A 18 -0.61 -38.50 -33.81
C LEU A 18 -1.58 -37.78 -32.90
N GLU A 19 -2.89 -37.92 -33.10
CA GLU A 19 -3.92 -37.34 -32.23
C GLU A 19 -3.83 -37.86 -30.79
N ASN A 20 -3.70 -39.18 -30.64
CA ASN A 20 -3.55 -39.81 -29.33
C ASN A 20 -2.26 -39.37 -28.63
N LYS A 21 -1.13 -39.35 -29.36
CA LYS A 21 0.15 -38.86 -28.83
C LYS A 21 0.05 -37.40 -28.39
N PHE A 22 -0.56 -36.54 -29.22
CA PHE A 22 -0.75 -35.13 -28.90
C PHE A 22 -1.65 -34.93 -27.67
N ARG A 23 -2.74 -35.70 -27.55
CA ARG A 23 -3.65 -35.64 -26.41
C ARG A 23 -2.94 -35.99 -25.10
N THR A 24 -2.21 -37.11 -25.06
CA THR A 24 -1.43 -37.51 -23.87
C THR A 24 -0.38 -36.46 -23.53
N TYR A 25 0.34 -35.96 -24.54
CA TYR A 25 1.38 -34.97 -24.34
C TYR A 25 0.85 -33.64 -23.78
N THR A 26 -0.32 -33.20 -24.24
CA THR A 26 -0.96 -31.98 -23.73
C THR A 26 -1.33 -32.10 -22.25
N LEU A 27 -1.78 -33.29 -21.82
CA LEU A 27 -2.06 -33.57 -20.41
C LEU A 27 -0.77 -33.52 -19.58
N ASP A 28 0.31 -34.14 -20.08
CA ASP A 28 1.62 -34.13 -19.41
C ASP A 28 2.16 -32.70 -19.27
N CYS A 29 2.02 -31.86 -20.30
CA CYS A 29 2.34 -30.43 -20.25
C CYS A 29 1.52 -29.69 -19.17
N GLY A 30 0.24 -30.05 -19.01
CA GLY A 30 -0.62 -29.53 -17.95
C GLY A 30 -0.13 -29.92 -16.55
N PHE A 31 0.14 -31.21 -16.33
CA PHE A 31 0.68 -31.72 -15.06
C PHE A 31 2.05 -31.13 -14.74
N PHE A 32 2.90 -30.99 -15.74
CA PHE A 32 4.21 -30.37 -15.60
C PHE A 32 4.09 -28.94 -15.05
N ARG A 33 3.27 -28.09 -15.68
CA ARG A 33 3.04 -26.71 -15.22
C ARG A 33 2.50 -26.66 -13.79
N ALA A 34 1.56 -27.54 -13.45
CA ALA A 34 1.02 -27.62 -12.09
C ALA A 34 2.10 -28.00 -11.06
N ARG A 35 2.96 -28.97 -11.38
CA ARG A 35 4.08 -29.38 -10.51
C ARG A 35 5.12 -28.27 -10.36
N GLN A 36 5.45 -27.58 -11.44
CA GLN A 36 6.42 -26.48 -11.38
C GLN A 36 5.91 -25.32 -10.54
N ARG A 37 4.61 -25.01 -10.61
CA ARG A 37 4.00 -23.99 -9.73
C ARG A 37 4.27 -24.28 -8.25
N VAL A 38 4.04 -25.51 -7.80
CA VAL A 38 4.32 -25.92 -6.41
C VAL A 38 5.80 -25.72 -6.07
N LYS A 39 6.71 -26.12 -6.97
CA LYS A 39 8.15 -25.92 -6.77
C LYS A 39 8.56 -24.45 -6.70
N PHE A 40 7.92 -23.57 -7.48
CA PHE A 40 8.17 -22.13 -7.43
C PHE A 40 7.68 -21.51 -6.13
N ASP A 41 6.56 -21.99 -5.58
CA ASP A 41 6.03 -21.56 -4.28
C ASP A 41 6.96 -22.01 -3.14
N ASP A 42 7.59 -23.17 -3.25
CA ASP A 42 8.54 -23.75 -2.27
C ASP A 42 9.98 -23.19 -2.38
N ALA A 43 10.27 -22.36 -3.39
CA ALA A 43 11.63 -21.87 -3.64
C ALA A 43 12.04 -20.78 -2.63
N ASN A 44 12.87 -21.18 -1.65
CA ASN A 44 13.23 -20.36 -0.49
C ASN A 44 14.30 -19.26 -0.73
N ASN A 45 15.00 -19.27 -1.86
CA ASN A 45 15.99 -18.23 -2.18
C ASN A 45 16.04 -17.96 -3.69
N LEU A 46 16.60 -16.79 -4.05
CA LEU A 46 16.64 -16.32 -5.44
C LEU A 46 17.44 -17.24 -6.35
N THR A 47 18.57 -17.78 -5.89
CA THR A 47 19.42 -18.66 -6.70
C THR A 47 18.71 -19.95 -7.10
N THR A 48 18.02 -20.58 -6.15
CA THR A 48 17.20 -21.78 -6.42
C THR A 48 16.03 -21.43 -7.35
N PHE A 49 15.40 -20.27 -7.15
CA PHE A 49 14.32 -19.79 -8.01
C PHE A 49 14.77 -19.53 -9.46
N GLU A 50 15.94 -18.91 -9.65
CA GLU A 50 16.59 -18.67 -10.95
C GLU A 50 16.96 -19.97 -11.66
N GLN A 51 17.50 -20.94 -10.92
CA GLN A 51 17.81 -22.25 -11.46
C GLN A 51 16.53 -22.96 -11.93
N LEU A 52 15.50 -22.98 -11.09
CA LEU A 52 14.21 -23.59 -11.40
C LEU A 52 13.55 -22.94 -12.63
N HIS A 53 13.65 -21.61 -12.77
CA HIS A 53 13.18 -20.90 -13.97
C HIS A 53 13.92 -21.33 -15.23
N ARG A 54 15.26 -21.38 -15.20
CA ARG A 54 16.07 -21.80 -16.35
C ARG A 54 15.75 -23.23 -16.78
N GLU A 55 15.66 -24.14 -15.82
CA GLU A 55 15.28 -25.55 -16.07
C GLU A 55 13.87 -25.65 -16.66
N THR A 56 12.90 -24.94 -16.07
CA THR A 56 11.51 -24.94 -16.54
C THR A 56 11.38 -24.38 -17.95
N ILE A 57 12.03 -23.24 -18.25
CA ILE A 57 11.99 -22.65 -19.60
C ILE A 57 12.64 -23.59 -20.62
N LYS A 58 13.75 -24.24 -20.27
CA LYS A 58 14.38 -25.24 -21.12
C LYS A 58 13.41 -26.38 -21.45
N GLU A 59 12.77 -26.97 -20.43
CA GLU A 59 11.81 -28.07 -20.62
C GLU A 59 10.58 -27.63 -21.42
N VAL A 60 10.06 -26.41 -21.21
CA VAL A 60 8.93 -25.90 -22.02
C VAL A 60 9.34 -25.67 -23.47
N ASN A 61 10.58 -25.23 -23.73
CA ASN A 61 11.10 -25.11 -25.10
C ASN A 61 11.24 -26.48 -25.78
N GLU A 62 11.67 -27.51 -25.05
CA GLU A 62 11.67 -28.89 -25.54
C GLU A 62 10.23 -29.35 -25.85
N GLN A 63 9.25 -28.96 -25.02
CA GLN A 63 7.83 -29.24 -25.29
C GLN A 63 7.31 -28.55 -26.55
N ILE A 64 7.67 -27.29 -26.76
CA ILE A 64 7.33 -26.54 -27.97
C ILE A 64 7.97 -27.21 -29.21
N ALA A 65 9.23 -27.62 -29.12
CA ALA A 65 9.94 -28.28 -30.21
C ALA A 65 9.29 -29.63 -30.57
N PHE A 66 8.91 -30.42 -29.57
CA PHE A 66 8.21 -31.69 -29.77
C PHE A 66 6.86 -31.50 -30.47
N VAL A 67 6.01 -30.59 -29.98
CA VAL A 67 4.71 -30.29 -30.60
C VAL A 67 4.89 -29.70 -32.00
N GLY A 68 5.92 -28.88 -32.20
CA GLY A 68 6.28 -28.33 -33.51
C GLY A 68 6.64 -29.42 -34.52
N ALA A 69 7.45 -30.41 -34.11
CA ALA A 69 7.79 -31.55 -34.95
C ALA A 69 6.56 -32.40 -35.30
N GLN A 70 5.65 -32.62 -34.34
CA GLN A 70 4.38 -33.31 -34.59
C GLN A 70 3.46 -32.53 -35.52
N SER A 71 3.43 -31.19 -35.42
CA SER A 71 2.66 -30.34 -36.34
C SER A 71 3.16 -30.47 -37.78
N VAL A 72 4.48 -30.53 -37.99
CA VAL A 72 5.06 -30.77 -39.33
C VAL A 72 4.67 -32.15 -39.88
N GLN A 73 4.56 -33.17 -39.02
CA GLN A 73 4.07 -34.49 -39.43
C GLN A 73 2.58 -34.48 -39.76
N ALA A 74 1.75 -33.80 -38.95
CA ALA A 74 0.32 -33.66 -39.18
C ALA A 74 0.01 -32.94 -40.51
N LYS A 75 0.83 -31.98 -40.94
CA LYS A 75 0.71 -31.31 -42.25
C LYS A 75 0.82 -32.26 -43.44
N LYS A 76 1.48 -33.42 -43.29
CA LYS A 76 1.63 -34.42 -44.37
C LYS A 76 0.32 -35.12 -44.71
N PHE A 77 -0.70 -35.01 -43.87
CA PHE A 77 -2.03 -35.62 -44.06
C PHE A 77 -3.03 -34.71 -44.79
N GLY A 78 -2.59 -33.57 -45.34
CA GLY A 78 -3.47 -32.69 -46.13
C GLY A 78 -4.60 -32.08 -45.32
N GLU A 79 -5.80 -32.02 -45.89
CA GLU A 79 -6.99 -31.40 -45.27
C GLU A 79 -7.32 -32.05 -43.91
N ASP A 80 -7.21 -33.38 -43.82
CA ASP A 80 -7.50 -34.15 -42.60
C ASP A 80 -6.56 -33.80 -41.43
N GLY A 81 -5.34 -33.35 -41.71
CA GLY A 81 -4.36 -32.94 -40.69
C GLY A 81 -4.52 -31.51 -40.19
N THR A 82 -5.41 -30.72 -40.79
CA THR A 82 -5.50 -29.26 -40.55
C THR A 82 -6.01 -28.94 -39.15
N ASP A 83 -7.04 -29.65 -38.66
CA ASP A 83 -7.58 -29.44 -37.30
C ASP A 83 -6.52 -29.75 -36.22
N LEU A 84 -5.83 -30.89 -36.37
CA LEU A 84 -4.76 -31.29 -35.46
C LEU A 84 -3.61 -30.26 -35.46
N CYS A 85 -3.24 -29.73 -36.63
CA CYS A 85 -2.24 -28.66 -36.73
C CYS A 85 -2.68 -27.39 -36.00
N MET A 86 -3.93 -26.97 -36.13
CA MET A 86 -4.46 -25.80 -35.41
C MET A 86 -4.39 -26.00 -33.89
N ARG A 87 -4.80 -27.18 -33.41
CA ARG A 87 -4.74 -27.51 -31.98
C ARG A 87 -3.31 -27.55 -31.44
N MET A 88 -2.37 -28.10 -32.20
CA MET A 88 -0.94 -28.10 -31.86
C MET A 88 -0.36 -26.68 -31.80
N ASN A 89 -0.69 -25.83 -32.78
CA ASN A 89 -0.26 -24.42 -32.78
C ASN A 89 -0.83 -23.63 -31.61
N ASN A 90 -2.08 -23.90 -31.22
CA ASN A 90 -2.69 -23.30 -30.04
C ASN A 90 -1.95 -23.70 -28.75
N GLU A 91 -1.52 -24.96 -28.63
CA GLU A 91 -0.74 -25.40 -27.47
C GLU A 91 0.66 -24.78 -27.45
N ILE A 92 1.34 -24.67 -28.61
CA ILE A 92 2.59 -23.90 -28.73
C ILE A 92 2.39 -22.47 -28.27
N GLY A 93 1.30 -21.82 -28.70
CA GLY A 93 0.94 -20.47 -28.27
C GLY A 93 0.75 -20.35 -26.76
N ARG A 94 0.09 -21.33 -26.12
CA ARG A 94 -0.07 -21.39 -24.66
C ARG A 94 1.27 -21.55 -23.94
N GLN A 95 2.14 -22.42 -24.44
CA GLN A 95 3.46 -22.65 -23.86
C GLN A 95 4.35 -21.41 -23.96
N ARG A 96 4.30 -20.68 -25.08
CA ARG A 96 4.99 -19.39 -25.24
C ARG A 96 4.49 -18.34 -24.25
N LYS A 97 3.17 -18.23 -24.06
CA LYS A 97 2.60 -17.33 -23.03
C LYS A 97 3.05 -17.71 -21.62
N TYR A 98 3.19 -19.02 -21.34
CA TYR A 98 3.71 -19.48 -20.07
C TYR A 98 5.18 -19.07 -19.88
N ILE A 99 6.04 -19.23 -20.89
CA ILE A 99 7.44 -18.72 -20.85
C ILE A 99 7.47 -17.22 -20.56
N GLN A 100 6.68 -16.40 -21.27
CA GLN A 100 6.64 -14.95 -21.05
C GLN A 100 6.23 -14.59 -19.61
N SER A 101 5.25 -15.32 -19.05
CA SER A 101 4.85 -15.15 -17.65
C SER A 101 5.99 -15.51 -16.70
N LEU A 102 6.74 -16.58 -16.98
CA LEU A 102 7.89 -16.98 -16.16
C LEU A 102 9.01 -15.94 -16.21
N GLU A 103 9.33 -15.41 -17.39
CA GLU A 103 10.35 -14.37 -17.56
C GLU A 103 9.98 -13.08 -16.80
N THR A 104 8.70 -12.69 -16.86
CA THR A 104 8.19 -11.51 -16.12
C THR A 104 8.32 -11.70 -14.62
N GLN A 105 7.94 -12.87 -14.10
CA GLN A 105 8.06 -13.20 -12.66
C GLN A 105 9.52 -13.20 -12.21
N LEU A 106 10.42 -13.72 -13.03
CA LEU A 106 11.84 -13.74 -12.72
C LEU A 106 12.41 -12.33 -12.64
N ALA A 107 12.13 -11.49 -13.64
CA ALA A 107 12.57 -10.10 -13.65
C ALA A 107 12.04 -9.32 -12.42
N GLU A 108 10.78 -9.54 -12.04
CA GLU A 108 10.20 -8.94 -10.83
C GLU A 108 10.93 -9.38 -9.56
N LYS A 109 11.18 -10.69 -9.38
CA LYS A 109 11.92 -11.19 -8.21
C LYS A 109 13.35 -10.69 -8.14
N GLN A 110 14.05 -10.62 -9.27
CA GLN A 110 15.41 -10.08 -9.34
C GLN A 110 15.44 -8.59 -8.98
N LEU A 111 14.46 -7.83 -9.47
CA LEU A 111 14.33 -6.42 -9.12
C LEU A 111 14.04 -6.26 -7.62
N ILE A 112 13.11 -7.02 -7.05
CA ILE A 112 12.83 -7.00 -5.60
C ILE A 112 14.10 -7.29 -4.79
N ALA A 113 14.85 -8.33 -5.15
CA ALA A 113 16.10 -8.67 -4.46
C ALA A 113 17.13 -7.54 -4.55
N THR A 114 17.22 -6.89 -5.72
CA THR A 114 18.07 -5.70 -5.91
C THR A 114 17.61 -4.58 -4.99
N LEU A 115 16.32 -4.23 -4.97
CA LEU A 115 15.76 -3.17 -4.12
C LEU A 115 15.99 -3.44 -2.61
N HIS A 116 15.97 -4.70 -2.16
CA HIS A 116 16.31 -5.05 -0.78
C HIS A 116 17.77 -4.76 -0.42
N SER A 117 18.69 -4.87 -1.38
CA SER A 117 20.11 -4.59 -1.17
C SER A 117 20.46 -3.10 -1.12
N LEU A 118 19.55 -2.23 -1.59
CA LEU A 118 19.78 -0.80 -1.67
C LEU A 118 19.55 -0.10 -0.32
N ASN A 119 20.37 0.92 -0.05
CA ASN A 119 20.09 1.89 1.01
C ASN A 119 18.98 2.87 0.58
N ALA A 120 18.55 3.77 1.47
CA ALA A 120 17.42 4.67 1.20
C ALA A 120 17.64 5.60 -0.01
N ASP A 121 18.84 6.18 -0.13
CA ASP A 121 19.16 7.13 -1.22
C ASP A 121 19.26 6.40 -2.57
N GLN A 122 19.91 5.23 -2.58
CA GLN A 122 20.00 4.39 -3.76
C GLN A 122 18.63 3.87 -4.19
N LEU A 123 17.79 3.47 -3.23
CA LEU A 123 16.42 3.05 -3.48
C LEU A 123 15.64 4.20 -4.12
N PHE A 124 15.75 5.42 -3.58
CA PHE A 124 15.08 6.60 -4.15
C PHE A 124 15.50 6.86 -5.60
N GLU A 125 16.80 6.88 -5.90
CA GLU A 125 17.29 7.14 -7.27
C GLU A 125 16.90 6.03 -8.25
N GLU A 126 17.02 4.75 -7.87
CA GLU A 126 16.56 3.62 -8.72
C GLU A 126 15.06 3.78 -9.02
N THR A 127 14.25 4.03 -7.99
CA THR A 127 12.79 4.21 -8.12
C THR A 127 12.42 5.40 -9.02
N LYS A 128 13.20 6.47 -8.94
CA LYS A 128 13.02 7.68 -9.75
C LYS A 128 13.40 7.46 -11.22
N SER A 129 14.38 6.60 -11.51
CA SER A 129 14.79 6.27 -12.88
C SER A 129 13.99 5.14 -13.52
N ASN A 130 13.42 4.24 -12.71
CA ASN A 130 12.84 2.99 -13.17
C ASN A 130 11.37 2.85 -12.74
N LYS A 131 10.47 2.91 -13.72
CA LYS A 131 9.02 2.80 -13.49
C LYS A 131 8.61 1.47 -12.83
N ALA A 132 9.26 0.36 -13.19
CA ALA A 132 8.96 -0.94 -12.59
C ALA A 132 9.36 -0.97 -11.11
N ALA A 133 10.49 -0.34 -10.76
CA ALA A 133 10.89 -0.15 -9.38
C ALA A 133 9.88 0.74 -8.62
N ALA A 134 9.40 1.84 -9.23
CA ALA A 134 8.35 2.69 -8.66
C ALA A 134 7.06 1.92 -8.31
N LEU A 135 6.58 1.07 -9.22
CA LEU A 135 5.40 0.23 -8.97
C LEU A 135 5.63 -0.74 -7.80
N LEU A 136 6.81 -1.38 -7.73
CA LEU A 136 7.16 -2.29 -6.64
C LEU A 136 7.29 -1.57 -5.30
N VAL A 137 7.94 -0.41 -5.28
CA VAL A 137 8.07 0.41 -4.06
C VAL A 137 6.72 0.86 -3.56
N ALA A 138 5.79 1.23 -4.44
CA ALA A 138 4.44 1.60 -4.04
C ALA A 138 3.62 0.41 -3.51
N ARG A 139 3.89 -0.81 -3.97
CA ARG A 139 3.17 -2.03 -3.59
C ARG A 139 3.70 -2.71 -2.33
N ILE A 140 5.00 -2.61 -2.06
CA ILE A 140 5.67 -3.30 -0.95
C ILE A 140 5.89 -2.32 0.22
N PRO A 141 5.19 -2.48 1.37
CA PRO A 141 5.23 -1.52 2.47
C PRO A 141 6.63 -1.26 3.03
N GLU A 142 7.49 -2.28 3.04
CA GLU A 142 8.87 -2.18 3.55
C GLU A 142 9.73 -1.21 2.73
N PHE A 143 9.55 -1.19 1.41
CA PHE A 143 10.24 -0.24 0.54
C PHE A 143 9.62 1.14 0.64
N ALA A 144 8.29 1.22 0.61
CA ALA A 144 7.58 2.47 0.79
C ALA A 144 8.05 3.19 2.07
N ALA A 145 8.16 2.48 3.20
CA ALA A 145 8.55 3.04 4.49
C ALA A 145 9.95 3.73 4.48
N LYS A 146 10.84 3.35 3.56
CA LYS A 146 12.17 3.98 3.40
C LYS A 146 12.14 5.29 2.61
N ILE A 147 11.04 5.59 1.92
CA ILE A 147 10.86 6.81 1.11
C ILE A 147 10.10 7.86 1.90
N ALA A 148 10.66 9.07 2.00
CA ALA A 148 10.02 10.20 2.68
C ALA A 148 8.78 10.70 1.92
N ASN A 149 7.82 11.31 2.63
CA ASN A 149 6.59 11.80 1.99
C ASN A 149 6.88 12.85 0.91
N SER A 150 7.77 13.80 1.18
CA SER A 150 8.24 14.85 0.24
C SER A 150 8.87 14.30 -1.03
N GLN A 151 9.39 13.07 -1.01
CA GLN A 151 9.99 12.42 -2.18
C GLN A 151 8.95 11.79 -3.10
N LEU A 152 7.76 11.43 -2.60
CA LEU A 152 6.76 10.67 -3.37
C LEU A 152 6.32 11.36 -4.68
N PRO A 153 6.08 12.69 -4.75
CA PRO A 153 5.73 13.35 -6.02
C PRO A 153 6.77 13.15 -7.12
N LEU A 154 8.05 13.03 -6.76
CA LEU A 154 9.17 12.89 -7.70
C LEU A 154 9.26 11.48 -8.31
N LEU A 155 8.57 10.50 -7.72
CA LEU A 155 8.61 9.10 -8.14
C LEU A 155 7.43 8.70 -9.03
N THR A 156 6.56 9.64 -9.37
CA THR A 156 5.31 9.36 -10.08
C THR A 156 5.48 9.15 -11.57
N HIS A 157 6.62 9.56 -12.16
CA HIS A 157 6.87 9.50 -13.61
C HIS A 157 5.79 10.19 -14.46
N GLN A 158 5.03 11.12 -13.88
CA GLN A 158 3.83 11.71 -14.49
C GLN A 158 2.80 10.65 -14.94
N ASP A 159 2.82 9.47 -14.32
CA ASP A 159 1.91 8.39 -14.60
C ASP A 159 0.76 8.37 -13.58
N PRO A 160 -0.51 8.51 -14.02
CA PRO A 160 -1.68 8.46 -13.13
C PRO A 160 -1.76 7.18 -12.29
N GLU A 161 -1.31 6.03 -12.79
CA GLU A 161 -1.30 4.78 -12.04
C GLU A 161 -0.36 4.87 -10.84
N LEU A 162 0.85 5.40 -11.04
CA LEU A 162 1.81 5.61 -9.97
C LEU A 162 1.36 6.70 -9.00
N VAL A 163 0.72 7.78 -9.49
CA VAL A 163 0.11 8.78 -8.61
C VAL A 163 -0.91 8.12 -7.69
N LYS A 164 -1.79 7.26 -8.20
CA LYS A 164 -2.77 6.52 -7.38
C LYS A 164 -2.11 5.54 -6.41
N ALA A 165 -1.08 4.84 -6.85
CA ALA A 165 -0.34 3.91 -6.01
C ALA A 165 0.34 4.63 -4.83
N PHE A 166 1.07 5.72 -5.09
CA PHE A 166 1.69 6.52 -4.03
C PHE A 166 0.70 7.32 -3.18
N THR A 167 -0.46 7.69 -3.72
CA THR A 167 -1.57 8.23 -2.94
C THR A 167 -2.02 7.21 -1.90
N THR A 168 -2.19 5.95 -2.29
CA THR A 168 -2.57 4.86 -1.37
C THR A 168 -1.49 4.63 -0.30
N VAL A 169 -0.21 4.70 -0.69
CA VAL A 169 0.91 4.67 0.27
C VAL A 169 0.80 5.81 1.27
N LEU A 170 0.55 7.04 0.81
CA LEU A 170 0.44 8.20 1.68
C LEU A 170 -0.75 8.08 2.65
N THR A 171 -1.88 7.52 2.21
CA THR A 171 -3.06 7.27 3.06
C THR A 171 -2.78 6.29 4.19
N SER A 172 -1.93 5.28 3.94
CA SER A 172 -1.54 4.30 4.96
C SER A 172 -0.64 4.88 6.07
N ARG A 173 -0.05 6.07 5.84
CA ARG A 173 0.83 6.75 6.79
C ARG A 173 0.04 7.67 7.72
N GLU A 174 0.69 8.09 8.80
CA GLU A 174 0.11 9.10 9.68
C GLU A 174 0.00 10.45 8.96
N TYR A 175 -1.16 11.09 9.06
CA TYR A 175 -1.42 12.36 8.40
C TYR A 175 -0.60 13.49 9.05
N THR A 176 0.22 14.16 8.24
CA THR A 176 1.07 15.30 8.62
C THR A 176 0.73 16.54 7.79
N LEU A 177 1.29 17.70 8.15
CA LEU A 177 1.18 18.90 7.30
C LEU A 177 1.87 18.70 5.95
N GLU A 178 3.02 18.02 5.95
CA GLU A 178 3.71 17.59 4.73
C GLU A 178 2.79 16.72 3.86
N ALA A 179 2.04 15.77 4.44
CA ALA A 179 1.11 14.93 3.68
C ALA A 179 0.07 15.78 2.91
N ALA A 180 -0.47 16.83 3.52
CA ALA A 180 -1.41 17.76 2.86
C ALA A 180 -0.77 18.44 1.63
N THR A 181 0.51 18.81 1.71
CA THR A 181 1.25 19.40 0.57
C THR A 181 1.49 18.38 -0.54
N VAL A 182 1.75 17.11 -0.17
CA VAL A 182 1.94 16.01 -1.12
C VAL A 182 0.64 15.68 -1.84
N TYR A 183 -0.50 15.57 -1.14
CA TYR A 183 -1.82 15.41 -1.77
C TYR A 183 -2.11 16.56 -2.74
N GLY A 184 -1.81 17.80 -2.35
CA GLY A 184 -1.93 18.96 -3.24
C GLY A 184 -1.04 18.89 -4.48
N SER A 185 0.13 18.26 -4.38
CA SER A 185 1.04 18.03 -5.51
C SER A 185 0.52 16.92 -6.42
N PHE A 186 0.03 15.81 -5.88
CA PHE A 186 -0.60 14.73 -6.66
C PHE A 186 -1.80 15.22 -7.47
N ARG A 187 -2.65 16.08 -6.90
CA ARG A 187 -3.79 16.68 -7.63
C ARG A 187 -3.36 17.48 -8.87
N LYS A 188 -2.15 18.06 -8.86
CA LYS A 188 -1.59 18.82 -10.00
C LYS A 188 -0.95 17.91 -11.05
N LEU A 189 -0.63 16.67 -10.71
CA LEU A 189 0.01 15.69 -11.59
C LEU A 189 -0.99 14.83 -12.37
N VAL A 190 -2.30 15.00 -12.13
CA VAL A 190 -3.37 14.27 -12.83
C VAL A 190 -4.33 15.24 -13.50
N ASP A 191 -4.72 14.90 -14.72
CA ASP A 191 -5.65 15.73 -15.51
C ASP A 191 -7.11 15.35 -15.31
N LEU A 192 -7.38 14.05 -15.15
CA LEU A 192 -8.73 13.51 -15.05
C LEU A 192 -9.39 13.85 -13.70
N GLU A 193 -10.63 14.33 -13.73
CA GLU A 193 -11.40 14.61 -12.52
C GLU A 193 -11.68 13.36 -11.68
N SER A 194 -11.80 12.18 -12.30
CA SER A 194 -11.92 10.91 -11.58
C SER A 194 -10.71 10.65 -10.68
N ASP A 195 -9.53 11.07 -11.13
CA ASP A 195 -8.27 10.82 -10.44
C ASP A 195 -8.07 11.83 -9.32
N LYS A 196 -8.44 13.09 -9.54
CA LYS A 196 -8.51 14.10 -8.47
C LYS A 196 -9.49 13.70 -7.37
N LEU A 197 -10.68 13.22 -7.75
CA LEU A 197 -11.67 12.72 -6.80
C LEU A 197 -11.15 11.52 -6.00
N PHE A 198 -10.43 10.59 -6.66
CA PHE A 198 -9.77 9.50 -5.96
C PHE A 198 -8.79 10.02 -4.90
N ILE A 199 -7.92 10.98 -5.27
CA ILE A 199 -6.95 11.58 -4.35
C ILE A 199 -7.64 12.26 -3.17
N ASP A 200 -8.72 13.02 -3.42
CA ASP A 200 -9.48 13.69 -2.37
C ASP A 200 -10.18 12.72 -1.43
N ASN A 201 -10.68 11.60 -1.93
CA ASN A 201 -11.26 10.54 -1.10
C ASN A 201 -10.20 9.89 -0.20
N GLN A 202 -9.01 9.64 -0.75
CA GLN A 202 -7.89 9.08 0.00
C GLN A 202 -7.36 10.04 1.08
N GLU A 203 -7.26 11.34 0.77
CA GLU A 203 -6.92 12.37 1.75
C GLU A 203 -7.96 12.43 2.87
N ASN A 204 -9.25 12.44 2.52
CA ASN A 204 -10.34 12.43 3.52
C ASN A 204 -10.30 11.20 4.41
N GLU A 205 -9.97 10.03 3.86
CA GLU A 205 -9.83 8.80 4.65
C GLU A 205 -8.63 8.87 5.61
N SER A 206 -7.49 9.37 5.14
CA SER A 206 -6.31 9.59 6.01
C SER A 206 -6.63 10.56 7.17
N ILE A 207 -7.36 11.65 6.88
CA ILE A 207 -7.83 12.59 7.89
C ILE A 207 -8.84 11.92 8.84
N ARG A 208 -9.77 11.11 8.32
CA ARG A 208 -10.74 10.37 9.14
C ARG A 208 -10.03 9.46 10.13
N GLN A 209 -9.03 8.70 9.69
CA GLN A 209 -8.22 7.83 10.56
C GLN A 209 -7.48 8.63 11.64
N LEU A 210 -6.93 9.80 11.30
CA LEU A 210 -6.36 10.74 12.26
C LEU A 210 -7.41 11.18 13.31
N LEU A 211 -8.59 11.61 12.87
CA LEU A 211 -9.67 12.05 13.77
C LEU A 211 -10.18 10.94 14.69
N VAL A 212 -10.26 9.70 14.22
CA VAL A 212 -10.58 8.53 15.04
C VAL A 212 -9.54 8.36 16.15
N LYS A 213 -8.24 8.36 15.81
CA LYS A 213 -7.14 8.25 16.79
C LYS A 213 -7.18 9.39 17.82
N ILE A 214 -7.51 10.61 17.41
CA ILE A 214 -7.69 11.75 18.32
C ILE A 214 -8.87 11.51 19.26
N SER A 215 -10.00 11.04 18.73
CA SER A 215 -11.19 10.73 19.51
C SER A 215 -10.91 9.66 20.56
N GLU A 216 -10.27 8.56 20.17
CA GLU A 216 -9.86 7.48 21.08
C GLU A 216 -8.90 7.97 22.18
N TYR A 217 -7.94 8.82 21.81
CA TYR A 217 -7.01 9.40 22.77
C TYR A 217 -7.73 10.31 23.78
N LEU A 218 -8.65 11.16 23.31
CA LEU A 218 -9.45 12.04 24.15
C LEU A 218 -10.35 11.22 25.09
N GLU A 219 -11.00 10.19 24.56
CA GLU A 219 -11.81 9.23 25.33
C GLU A 219 -11.01 8.60 26.45
N LYS A 220 -9.79 8.13 26.16
CA LYS A 220 -8.89 7.59 27.18
C LYS A 220 -8.59 8.61 28.27
N LYS A 221 -8.28 9.87 27.91
CA LYS A 221 -8.01 10.95 28.88
C LYS A 221 -9.22 11.27 29.75
N LEU A 222 -10.42 11.34 29.17
CA LEU A 222 -11.66 11.57 29.91
C LEU A 222 -11.96 10.42 30.89
N ASN A 223 -11.83 9.17 30.43
CA ASN A 223 -12.02 7.99 31.30
C ASN A 223 -11.02 7.96 32.46
N THR A 224 -9.74 8.30 32.21
CA THR A 224 -8.72 8.40 33.27
C THR A 224 -9.06 9.48 34.29
N SER A 225 -9.52 10.66 33.85
CA SER A 225 -9.92 11.74 34.76
C SER A 225 -11.08 11.32 35.69
N ILE A 226 -12.04 10.54 35.20
CA ILE A 226 -13.12 9.98 36.02
C ILE A 226 -12.56 8.97 37.04
N GLN A 227 -11.79 7.98 36.56
CA GLN A 227 -11.34 6.86 37.38
C GLN A 227 -10.45 7.30 38.52
N MET A 228 -9.50 8.19 38.25
CA MET A 228 -8.57 8.66 39.27
C MET A 228 -9.21 9.66 40.24
N LYS A 229 -10.48 10.09 40.00
CA LYS A 229 -11.10 11.27 40.64
C LYS A 229 -10.17 12.48 40.65
N THR A 230 -9.16 12.48 39.77
CA THR A 230 -8.28 13.60 39.57
C THR A 230 -9.13 14.60 38.86
N ILE A 231 -9.60 15.57 39.63
CA ILE A 231 -9.89 16.89 39.12
C ILE A 231 -8.58 17.29 38.41
N PRO A 232 -8.47 17.28 37.07
CA PRO A 232 -7.22 17.66 36.41
C PRO A 232 -6.89 19.14 36.64
N TRP A 233 -7.77 19.87 37.32
CA TRP A 233 -7.69 21.29 37.62
C TRP A 233 -6.85 21.50 38.88
N SER A 234 -5.57 21.10 38.85
CA SER A 234 -4.66 21.39 39.96
C SER A 234 -4.55 22.89 40.24
N LEU A 235 -4.96 23.78 39.34
CA LEU A 235 -5.06 25.21 39.61
C LEU A 235 -6.34 25.78 39.00
N GLY A 236 -7.17 26.40 39.84
CA GLY A 236 -8.43 27.04 39.47
C GLY A 236 -8.24 28.30 38.62
N TYR A 237 -7.63 28.19 37.44
CA TYR A 237 -7.49 29.31 36.51
C TYR A 237 -7.71 28.89 35.06
N PHE A 238 -8.33 29.81 34.31
CA PHE A 238 -8.84 29.76 32.93
C PHE A 238 -10.25 29.18 32.72
N GLY A 239 -11.25 30.00 33.06
CA GLY A 239 -12.49 30.10 32.25
C GLY A 239 -13.67 29.19 32.63
N SER A 240 -14.81 29.49 32.02
CA SER A 240 -16.10 28.81 32.19
C SER A 240 -15.96 27.30 31.91
N ARG A 241 -16.13 26.50 32.96
CA ARG A 241 -16.11 25.04 32.89
C ARG A 241 -17.37 24.55 32.17
N HIS A 242 -17.20 23.85 31.07
CA HIS A 242 -18.33 23.23 30.36
C HIS A 242 -18.61 21.87 30.99
N LYS A 243 -19.90 21.60 31.28
CA LYS A 243 -20.33 20.27 31.71
C LYS A 243 -20.45 19.37 30.48
N LEU A 244 -19.65 18.32 30.46
CA LEU A 244 -19.67 17.30 29.43
C LEU A 244 -20.19 16.00 30.02
N MET A 245 -21.26 15.47 29.43
CA MET A 245 -21.80 14.17 29.83
C MET A 245 -20.96 13.06 29.20
N HIS A 246 -20.43 12.18 30.04
CA HIS A 246 -19.66 11.02 29.63
C HIS A 246 -20.05 9.80 30.46
N LYS A 247 -20.50 8.72 29.81
CA LYS A 247 -20.94 7.47 30.49
C LYS A 247 -21.85 7.72 31.71
N ASN A 248 -22.87 8.56 31.52
CA ASN A 248 -23.86 8.97 32.54
C ASN A 248 -23.28 9.76 33.73
N GLN A 249 -22.06 10.30 33.61
CA GLN A 249 -21.44 11.18 34.59
C GLN A 249 -21.17 12.56 33.98
N SER A 250 -21.45 13.63 34.73
CA SER A 250 -21.15 15.01 34.32
C SER A 250 -19.72 15.36 34.72
N ILE A 251 -18.84 15.60 33.75
CA ILE A 251 -17.46 16.00 33.97
C ILE A 251 -17.31 17.46 33.60
N ALA A 252 -16.74 18.27 34.49
CA ALA A 252 -16.35 19.63 34.15
C ALA A 252 -15.05 19.58 33.33
N VAL A 253 -15.06 20.10 32.10
CA VAL A 253 -13.88 20.12 31.21
C VAL A 253 -13.59 21.55 30.73
N PRO A 254 -12.36 21.85 30.26
CA PRO A 254 -12.03 23.14 29.66
C PRO A 254 -12.81 23.31 28.37
N GLN A 255 -13.13 24.56 28.03
CA GLN A 255 -13.85 24.89 26.80
C GLN A 255 -13.19 24.28 25.55
N GLY A 256 -11.85 24.24 25.46
CA GLY A 256 -11.15 23.61 24.34
C GLY A 256 -11.40 22.10 24.21
N ILE A 257 -11.60 21.38 25.32
CA ILE A 257 -11.95 19.96 25.30
C ILE A 257 -13.41 19.76 24.89
N PHE A 258 -14.30 20.63 25.38
CA PHE A 258 -15.70 20.62 24.97
C PHE A 258 -15.84 20.85 23.46
N GLU A 259 -15.22 21.92 22.94
CA GLU A 259 -15.19 22.24 21.51
C GLU A 259 -14.63 21.07 20.68
N LEU A 260 -13.47 20.53 21.07
CA LEU A 260 -12.85 19.39 20.38
C LEU A 260 -13.78 18.17 20.36
N LYS A 261 -14.42 17.82 21.49
CA LYS A 261 -15.33 16.68 21.55
C LYS A 261 -16.56 16.90 20.67
N THR A 262 -17.14 18.09 20.69
CA THR A 262 -18.30 18.43 19.85
C THR A 262 -17.96 18.31 18.36
N GLN A 263 -16.78 18.79 17.94
CA GLN A 263 -16.32 18.65 16.55
C GLN A 263 -16.11 17.17 16.17
N LEU A 264 -15.50 16.37 17.04
CA LEU A 264 -15.28 14.94 16.77
C LEU A 264 -16.58 14.13 16.72
N GLN A 265 -17.65 14.56 17.42
CA GLN A 265 -18.98 13.95 17.31
C GLN A 265 -19.65 14.17 15.95
N GLN A 266 -19.13 15.08 15.12
CA GLN A 266 -19.64 15.35 13.77
C GLN A 266 -19.00 14.46 12.70
N LEU A 267 -18.13 13.50 13.06
CA LEU A 267 -17.38 12.67 12.11
C LEU A 267 -18.26 11.91 11.10
N GLU A 268 -19.49 11.58 11.47
CA GLU A 268 -20.47 10.92 10.58
C GLU A 268 -21.31 11.89 9.74
N LYS A 269 -21.33 13.18 10.09
CA LYS A 269 -22.23 14.20 9.52
C LYS A 269 -21.51 15.26 8.69
N SER A 270 -20.20 15.39 8.85
CA SER A 270 -19.40 16.44 8.22
C SER A 270 -18.14 15.85 7.58
N SER A 271 -17.59 16.55 6.58
CA SER A 271 -16.35 16.11 5.93
C SER A 271 -15.20 16.06 6.95
N PRO A 272 -14.39 14.99 6.98
CA PRO A 272 -13.21 14.90 7.85
C PRO A 272 -12.27 16.11 7.70
N ARG A 273 -12.05 16.59 6.47
CA ARG A 273 -11.22 17.76 6.19
C ARG A 273 -11.77 19.04 6.84
N GLN A 274 -13.09 19.22 6.79
CA GLN A 274 -13.73 20.35 7.47
C GLN A 274 -13.53 20.24 8.99
N ILE A 275 -13.78 19.08 9.59
CA ILE A 275 -13.59 18.87 11.03
C ILE A 275 -12.13 19.16 11.43
N LEU A 276 -11.16 18.63 10.68
CA LEU A 276 -9.74 18.86 10.96
C LEU A 276 -9.39 20.35 10.89
N SER A 277 -9.88 21.09 9.88
CA SER A 277 -9.63 22.53 9.76
C SER A 277 -10.17 23.33 10.94
N HIS A 278 -11.35 22.98 11.46
CA HIS A 278 -11.93 23.62 12.65
C HIS A 278 -11.13 23.31 13.92
N ILE A 279 -10.68 22.05 14.08
CA ILE A 279 -9.82 21.63 15.18
C ILE A 279 -8.49 22.41 15.13
N GLN A 280 -7.84 22.47 13.96
CA GLN A 280 -6.58 23.19 13.77
C GLN A 280 -6.71 24.69 14.01
N ALA A 281 -7.80 25.32 13.56
CA ALA A 281 -8.09 26.72 13.84
C ALA A 281 -8.27 26.98 15.35
N THR A 282 -8.89 26.04 16.07
CA THR A 282 -9.06 26.11 17.53
C THR A 282 -7.71 25.99 18.25
N ILE A 283 -6.83 25.12 17.79
CA ILE A 283 -5.48 24.93 18.35
C ILE A 283 -4.61 26.15 18.08
N SER A 284 -4.61 26.68 16.86
CA SER A 284 -3.80 27.84 16.46
C SER A 284 -4.14 29.10 17.28
N LYS A 285 -5.39 29.23 17.74
CA LYS A 285 -5.81 30.32 18.64
C LYS A 285 -5.30 30.16 20.08
N LYS A 286 -4.91 28.95 20.48
CA LYS A 286 -4.62 28.56 21.87
C LYS A 286 -3.18 28.11 22.10
N MET A 287 -2.40 27.89 21.05
CA MET A 287 -0.98 27.54 21.13
C MET A 287 -0.17 28.43 20.17
N ASP A 288 0.89 29.06 20.68
CA ASP A 288 1.68 30.05 19.94
C ASP A 288 2.65 29.45 18.89
N LYS A 289 2.86 28.12 18.89
CA LYS A 289 3.73 27.44 17.91
C LYS A 289 3.19 26.08 17.50
N ILE A 290 2.82 25.96 16.23
CA ILE A 290 2.70 24.68 15.55
C ILE A 290 4.12 24.25 15.17
N CYS A 291 4.61 23.17 15.78
CA CYS A 291 5.89 22.57 15.40
C CYS A 291 5.71 21.68 14.16
N ASP A 292 6.77 21.52 13.38
CA ASP A 292 6.78 20.66 12.19
C ASP A 292 6.88 19.17 12.62
N GLU A 293 5.76 18.66 13.15
CA GLU A 293 5.61 17.30 13.64
C GLU A 293 4.24 16.73 13.26
N SER A 294 4.03 15.43 13.50
CA SER A 294 2.74 14.77 13.30
C SER A 294 1.57 15.56 13.87
N VAL A 295 0.50 15.74 13.07
CA VAL A 295 -0.71 16.45 13.50
C VAL A 295 -1.35 15.75 14.70
N LEU A 296 -1.27 14.42 14.77
CA LEU A 296 -1.71 13.66 15.94
C LEU A 296 -0.94 14.06 17.19
N ASN A 297 0.38 14.22 17.10
CA ASN A 297 1.23 14.59 18.24
C ASN A 297 0.96 16.02 18.70
N GLN A 298 0.80 16.96 17.77
CA GLN A 298 0.39 18.34 18.09
C GLN A 298 -0.94 18.35 18.86
N ILE A 299 -1.92 17.58 18.40
CA ILE A 299 -3.24 17.50 19.04
C ILE A 299 -3.16 16.78 20.39
N LYS A 300 -2.36 15.71 20.52
CA LYS A 300 -2.11 15.04 21.81
C LYS A 300 -1.45 15.99 22.81
N ARG A 301 -0.50 16.83 22.37
CA ARG A 301 0.14 17.87 23.20
C ARG A 301 -0.89 18.91 23.63
N PHE A 302 -1.71 19.40 22.71
CA PHE A 302 -2.80 20.34 23.03
C PHE A 302 -3.78 19.77 24.05
N ILE A 303 -4.27 18.53 23.83
CA ILE A 303 -5.14 17.83 24.78
C ILE A 303 -4.41 17.69 26.12
N SER A 304 -3.15 17.27 26.13
CA SER A 304 -2.37 17.12 27.37
C SER A 304 -2.17 18.45 28.09
N HIS A 305 -1.99 19.56 27.37
CA HIS A 305 -1.90 20.90 27.92
C HIS A 305 -3.23 21.31 28.58
N LEU A 306 -4.35 21.07 27.90
CA LEU A 306 -5.70 21.29 28.44
C LEU A 306 -6.01 20.42 29.67
N PHE A 307 -5.46 19.20 29.73
CA PHE A 307 -5.59 18.29 30.87
C PHE A 307 -4.45 18.40 31.91
N GLY A 308 -3.49 19.32 31.73
CA GLY A 308 -2.44 19.63 32.71
C GLY A 308 -1.25 18.66 32.82
N TYR A 309 -0.98 17.80 31.83
CA TYR A 309 0.01 16.71 31.97
C TYR A 309 1.46 17.04 31.55
N HIS A 310 2.00 18.23 31.81
CA HIS A 310 3.46 18.45 31.94
C HIS A 310 3.72 19.67 32.85
N GLN A 311 3.36 19.55 34.13
CA GLN A 311 3.97 20.34 35.21
C GLN A 311 5.17 19.57 35.77
N SER A 312 6.23 19.39 34.98
CA SER A 312 7.55 19.02 35.50
C SER A 312 8.36 20.29 35.81
N GLN A 313 8.52 20.52 37.11
CA GLN A 313 9.43 21.41 37.85
C GLN A 313 9.40 22.94 37.62
N ASP A 314 9.45 23.49 36.41
CA ASP A 314 9.64 24.95 36.24
C ASP A 314 8.38 25.79 36.51
N THR A 315 7.21 25.32 36.10
CA THR A 315 5.94 26.06 36.27
C THR A 315 5.46 26.13 37.74
N ARG A 316 6.08 25.39 38.64
CA ARG A 316 5.85 25.42 40.09
C ARG A 316 6.32 26.72 40.73
N GLN A 317 7.33 27.36 40.13
CA GLN A 317 7.93 28.61 40.60
C GLN A 317 7.17 29.85 40.09
N ASP A 318 6.62 29.82 38.88
CA ASP A 318 5.82 30.95 38.36
C ASP A 318 4.46 31.11 39.07
N TYR A 319 3.89 30.03 39.62
CA TYR A 319 2.70 30.14 40.49
C TYR A 319 3.04 30.62 41.91
N GLN A 320 4.27 30.42 42.40
CA GLN A 320 4.75 31.11 43.60
C GLN A 320 4.88 32.61 43.34
N TYR A 321 5.46 33.00 42.20
CA TYR A 321 5.56 34.40 41.76
C TYR A 321 4.20 35.10 41.60
N LEU A 322 3.20 34.43 41.02
CA LEU A 322 1.84 34.99 40.87
C LEU A 322 1.04 35.05 42.18
N ASN A 323 1.25 34.15 43.15
CA ASN A 323 0.61 34.23 44.47
C ASN A 323 1.20 35.34 45.35
N GLU A 324 2.49 35.64 45.19
CA GLU A 324 3.16 36.75 45.86
C GLU A 324 2.78 38.12 45.28
N LEU A 325 2.40 38.17 43.99
CA LEU A 325 1.96 39.37 43.26
C LEU A 325 0.44 39.65 43.32
N LEU A 326 -0.33 38.85 44.05
CA LEU A 326 -1.77 39.05 44.23
C LEU A 326 -2.18 39.73 45.57
N PRO A 327 -1.52 40.79 46.08
CA PRO A 327 -2.22 41.74 46.95
C PRO A 327 -3.05 42.66 46.03
N GLY A 328 -4.30 42.27 45.72
CA GLY A 328 -5.04 43.06 44.74
C GLY A 328 -6.48 42.69 44.35
N ARG A 329 -7.26 41.96 45.16
CA ARG A 329 -8.72 42.26 45.23
C ARG A 329 -8.89 43.12 46.49
N ARG A 330 -9.07 44.42 46.23
CA ARG A 330 -8.76 45.60 47.05
C ARG A 330 -9.66 45.75 48.30
N PRO A 331 -9.26 46.63 49.23
CA PRO A 331 -8.86 46.34 50.62
C PRO A 331 -9.78 45.42 51.42
#